data_AF-F0RRP0-F1
#
_entry.id   AF-F0RRP0-F1
#
_cell.length_a   1.000
_cell.length_b   1.000
_cell.length_c   1.000
_cell.angle_alpha   90.00
_cell.angle_beta   90.00
_cell.angle_gamma   90.00
#
_symmetry.space_group_name_H-M   'P 1'
#
loop_
_entity.id
_entity.type
_entity.pdbx_description
1 polymer ?
#
loop_
_entity_poly.entity_id
_entity_poly.type
_entity_poly.pdbx_seq_one_letter_code
_entity_poly.pdbx_strand_id
1 'polypeptide(L)'
;MGVIPTFISERTPAANRVNLQEELRRANLDYLNRLQWLINTDTIYTGDKLVVQQDGFNNFTGLSIKSAQWHALSILQLLGMRLPIDIHGTHFSELERSTLIKAYLIEYEFLATKRRQQQSRGQLEARERGVYTGRKPIKVPLPLLDEVRQKLNAGRITLNEALTITKLSKATLYRRFKELEESQKMKV
;
A
#
# COMPACT_ATOMS: atom_id res chain seq x y z
N MET A 1 -30.66 -1.01 -16.06
CA MET A 1 -30.24 -2.32 -15.53
C MET A 1 -29.00 -2.12 -14.68
N GLY A 2 -28.95 -2.71 -13.49
CA GLY A 2 -27.77 -2.61 -12.62
C GLY A 2 -26.57 -3.33 -13.24
N VAL A 3 -25.40 -2.73 -13.17
CA VAL A 3 -24.14 -3.35 -13.61
C VAL A 3 -23.80 -4.46 -12.63
N ILE A 4 -23.73 -5.71 -13.12
CA ILE A 4 -23.20 -6.83 -12.33
C ILE A 4 -21.68 -6.80 -12.46
N PRO A 5 -20.91 -6.73 -11.35
CA PRO A 5 -19.46 -6.78 -11.42
C PRO A 5 -18.97 -8.04 -12.14
N THR A 6 -17.94 -7.91 -12.96
CA THR A 6 -17.35 -9.01 -13.75
C THR A 6 -17.06 -10.22 -12.87
N PHE A 7 -16.44 -10.00 -11.71
CA PHE A 7 -16.14 -11.02 -10.71
C PHE A 7 -17.37 -11.89 -10.35
N ILE A 8 -18.52 -11.26 -10.11
CA ILE A 8 -19.76 -11.94 -9.74
C ILE A 8 -20.36 -12.64 -10.96
N SER A 9 -20.34 -12.01 -12.14
CA SER A 9 -20.94 -12.56 -13.36
C SER A 9 -20.25 -13.83 -13.85
N GLU A 10 -18.92 -13.94 -13.67
CA GLU A 10 -18.13 -15.09 -14.11
C GLU A 10 -18.28 -16.32 -13.20
N ARG A 11 -18.74 -16.12 -11.96
CA ARG A 11 -18.78 -17.15 -10.90
C ARG A 11 -20.19 -17.52 -10.46
N THR A 12 -21.20 -16.89 -11.05
CA THR A 12 -22.60 -17.18 -10.75
C THR A 12 -23.34 -17.59 -12.02
N PRO A 13 -24.32 -18.51 -11.95
CA PRO A 13 -25.10 -18.91 -13.10
C PRO A 13 -25.75 -17.71 -13.81
N ALA A 14 -25.89 -17.82 -15.13
CA ALA A 14 -26.71 -16.88 -15.88
C ALA A 14 -28.19 -17.07 -15.51
N ALA A 15 -28.96 -15.97 -15.49
CA ALA A 15 -30.38 -16.02 -15.09
C ALA A 15 -31.25 -16.85 -16.04
N ASN A 16 -30.81 -17.01 -17.29
CA ASN A 16 -31.46 -17.76 -18.36
C ASN A 16 -30.90 -19.18 -18.54
N ARG A 17 -30.12 -19.70 -17.58
CA ARG A 17 -29.54 -21.05 -17.65
C ARG A 17 -30.63 -22.12 -17.52
N VAL A 18 -30.62 -23.11 -18.43
CA VAL A 18 -31.66 -24.15 -18.53
C VAL A 18 -31.82 -24.96 -17.23
N ASN A 19 -30.72 -25.29 -16.56
CA ASN A 19 -30.71 -26.10 -15.33
C ASN A 19 -30.65 -25.27 -14.03
N LEU A 20 -30.96 -23.97 -14.09
CA LEU A 20 -30.81 -23.05 -12.95
C LEU A 20 -31.60 -23.49 -11.71
N GLN A 21 -32.85 -23.92 -11.87
CA GLN A 21 -33.73 -24.29 -10.75
C GLN A 21 -33.18 -25.50 -9.94
N GLU A 22 -32.57 -26.46 -10.63
CA GLU A 22 -31.94 -27.61 -9.98
C GLU A 22 -30.67 -27.19 -9.21
N GLU A 23 -29.88 -26.31 -9.81
CA GLU A 23 -28.68 -25.71 -9.20
C GLU A 23 -29.00 -24.90 -7.94
N LEU A 24 -30.05 -24.08 -7.99
CA LEU A 24 -30.52 -23.29 -6.84
C LEU A 24 -30.99 -24.19 -5.69
N ARG A 25 -31.74 -25.27 -6.00
CA ARG A 25 -32.18 -26.24 -5.00
C ARG A 25 -30.99 -26.92 -4.29
N ARG A 26 -29.95 -27.29 -5.04
CA ARG A 26 -28.71 -27.87 -4.47
C ARG A 26 -27.95 -26.90 -3.57
N ALA A 27 -27.98 -25.61 -3.90
CA ALA A 27 -27.36 -24.54 -3.11
C ALA A 27 -28.26 -24.03 -1.95
N ASN A 28 -29.42 -24.66 -1.71
CA ASN A 28 -30.43 -24.24 -0.75
C ASN A 28 -30.92 -22.79 -0.96
N LEU A 29 -31.25 -22.45 -2.21
CA LEU A 29 -31.73 -21.13 -2.62
C LEU A 29 -33.09 -21.22 -3.34
N ASP A 30 -34.02 -20.33 -2.98
CA ASP A 30 -35.33 -20.23 -3.64
C ASP A 30 -35.29 -19.40 -4.93
N TYR A 31 -34.31 -18.50 -5.05
CA TYR A 31 -34.10 -17.65 -6.22
C TYR A 31 -32.62 -17.33 -6.40
N LEU A 32 -32.22 -16.85 -7.59
CA LEU A 32 -30.83 -16.52 -7.91
C LEU A 32 -30.37 -15.24 -7.19
N ASN A 33 -30.02 -15.38 -5.91
CA ASN A 33 -29.23 -14.42 -5.17
C ASN A 33 -27.74 -14.70 -5.42
N ARG A 34 -27.11 -13.86 -6.24
CA ARG A 34 -25.72 -14.06 -6.68
C ARG A 34 -24.70 -14.03 -5.53
N LEU A 35 -24.93 -13.25 -4.48
CA LEU A 35 -24.04 -13.22 -3.32
C LEU A 35 -24.19 -14.49 -2.48
N GLN A 36 -25.44 -14.88 -2.19
CA GLN A 36 -25.70 -16.10 -1.44
C GLN A 36 -25.22 -17.35 -2.19
N TRP A 37 -25.34 -17.36 -3.52
CA TRP A 37 -24.76 -18.39 -4.38
C TRP A 37 -23.26 -18.54 -4.15
N LEU A 38 -22.52 -17.44 -4.19
CA LEU A 38 -21.06 -17.44 -4.02
C LEU A 38 -20.63 -17.89 -2.62
N ILE A 39 -21.45 -17.64 -1.60
CA ILE A 39 -21.20 -18.07 -0.22
C ILE A 39 -21.51 -19.55 -0.03
N ASN A 40 -22.61 -20.03 -0.61
CA ASN A 40 -23.13 -21.39 -0.38
C ASN A 40 -22.50 -22.45 -1.29
N THR A 41 -21.72 -22.06 -2.29
CA THR A 41 -21.18 -22.98 -3.30
C THR A 41 -19.69 -22.75 -3.54
N ASP A 42 -18.96 -23.83 -3.80
CA ASP A 42 -17.53 -23.78 -4.13
C ASP A 42 -17.29 -23.44 -5.62
N THR A 43 -18.10 -22.57 -6.22
CA THR A 43 -17.93 -22.21 -7.64
C THR A 43 -16.65 -21.41 -7.87
N ILE A 44 -15.76 -21.95 -8.70
CA ILE A 44 -14.48 -21.34 -9.07
C ILE A 44 -14.52 -20.94 -10.55
N TYR A 45 -13.98 -19.77 -10.87
CA TYR A 45 -13.77 -19.34 -12.25
C TYR A 45 -12.45 -19.86 -12.80
N THR A 46 -12.42 -20.40 -14.02
CA THR A 46 -11.19 -21.01 -14.59
C THR A 46 -9.99 -20.05 -14.68
N GLY A 47 -10.23 -18.74 -14.73
CA GLY A 47 -9.16 -17.73 -14.79
C GLY A 47 -8.40 -17.50 -13.49
N ASP A 48 -8.92 -17.92 -12.32
CA ASP A 48 -8.21 -17.82 -11.05
C ASP A 48 -8.65 -18.91 -10.04
N LYS A 49 -8.10 -18.87 -8.82
CA LYS A 49 -8.43 -19.81 -7.73
C LYS A 49 -9.13 -19.11 -6.57
N LEU A 50 -9.83 -18.01 -6.83
CA LEU A 50 -10.51 -17.24 -5.79
C LEU A 50 -11.86 -17.88 -5.45
N VAL A 51 -12.12 -18.02 -4.15
CA VAL A 51 -13.40 -18.48 -3.58
C VAL A 51 -13.94 -17.41 -2.64
N VAL A 52 -15.26 -17.23 -2.62
CA VAL A 52 -15.92 -16.34 -1.67
C VAL A 52 -16.21 -17.14 -0.42
N GLN A 53 -15.65 -16.70 0.70
CA GLN A 53 -15.95 -17.27 2.01
C GLN A 53 -16.80 -16.27 2.78
N GLN A 54 -17.81 -16.78 3.49
CA GLN A 54 -18.46 -16.01 4.54
C GLN A 54 -17.52 -15.98 5.74
N ASP A 55 -16.60 -15.02 5.75
CA ASP A 55 -16.14 -14.49 7.04
C ASP A 55 -17.35 -13.75 7.61
N GLY A 56 -17.92 -14.29 8.69
CA GLY A 56 -19.09 -13.67 9.29
C GLY A 56 -18.76 -12.22 9.66
N PHE A 57 -19.71 -11.31 9.45
CA PHE A 57 -19.58 -9.95 9.98
C PHE A 57 -19.36 -10.06 11.49
N ASN A 58 -18.23 -9.56 11.96
CA ASN A 58 -17.78 -9.67 13.35
C ASN A 58 -17.47 -11.09 13.82
N ASN A 59 -17.33 -12.08 12.93
CA ASN A 59 -16.95 -13.44 13.29
C ASN A 59 -15.68 -13.84 12.54
N PHE A 60 -14.57 -13.82 13.27
CA PHE A 60 -13.25 -14.10 12.77
C PHE A 60 -12.87 -15.55 13.09
N THR A 61 -12.95 -16.42 12.09
CA THR A 61 -12.52 -17.82 12.18
C THR A 61 -11.29 -18.06 11.30
N GLY A 62 -10.50 -19.09 11.60
CA GLY A 62 -9.39 -19.49 10.72
C GLY A 62 -8.29 -18.42 10.55
N LEU A 63 -7.94 -17.67 11.61
CA LEU A 63 -6.84 -16.69 11.56
C LEU A 63 -5.55 -17.34 11.03
N SER A 64 -5.12 -16.92 9.85
CA SER A 64 -3.85 -17.31 9.24
C SER A 64 -2.86 -16.16 9.32
N ILE A 65 -1.56 -16.43 9.17
CA ILE A 65 -0.53 -15.38 9.10
C ILE A 65 -0.83 -14.35 8.00
N LYS A 66 -1.45 -14.78 6.89
CA LYS A 66 -1.79 -13.91 5.76
C LYS A 66 -3.03 -13.05 6.03
N SER A 67 -4.03 -13.60 6.72
CA SER A 67 -5.29 -12.90 7.01
C SER A 67 -5.22 -12.05 8.28
N ALA A 68 -4.31 -12.36 9.20
CA ALA A 68 -4.16 -11.70 10.49
C ALA A 68 -4.03 -10.17 10.40
N GLN A 69 -3.36 -9.64 9.36
CA GLN A 69 -3.24 -8.19 9.16
C GLN A 69 -4.58 -7.52 8.83
N TRP A 70 -5.37 -8.16 7.96
CA TRP A 70 -6.70 -7.67 7.58
C TRP A 70 -7.67 -7.79 8.74
N HIS A 71 -7.66 -8.95 9.42
CA HIS A 71 -8.49 -9.22 10.58
C HIS A 71 -8.19 -8.27 11.75
N ALA A 72 -6.91 -7.93 12.00
CA ALA A 72 -6.54 -6.98 13.05
C ALA A 72 -7.17 -5.59 12.84
N LEU A 73 -7.15 -5.07 11.61
CA LEU A 73 -7.77 -3.78 11.30
C LEU A 73 -9.29 -3.86 11.46
N SER A 74 -9.93 -4.90 10.93
CA SER A 74 -11.38 -5.11 11.05
C SER A 74 -11.80 -5.23 12.51
N ILE A 75 -11.10 -6.03 13.32
CA ILE A 75 -11.35 -6.17 14.77
C ILE A 75 -11.24 -4.81 15.46
N LEU A 76 -10.20 -4.02 15.18
CA LEU A 76 -10.04 -2.70 15.80
C LEU A 76 -11.17 -1.73 15.41
N GLN A 77 -11.60 -1.75 14.15
CA GLN A 77 -12.74 -0.94 13.67
C GLN A 77 -14.01 -1.31 14.41
N LEU A 78 -14.30 -2.61 14.56
CA LEU A 78 -15.48 -3.11 15.25
C LEU A 78 -15.47 -2.77 16.75
N LEU A 79 -14.32 -2.91 17.40
CA LEU A 79 -14.11 -2.44 18.77
C LEU A 79 -14.31 -0.93 18.92
N GLY A 80 -13.91 -0.14 17.91
CA GLY A 80 -14.15 1.31 17.86
C GLY A 80 -15.64 1.66 17.69
N MET A 81 -16.36 0.87 16.89
CA MET A 81 -17.81 0.99 16.68
C MET A 81 -18.65 0.44 17.84
N ARG A 82 -18.00 -0.14 18.86
CA ARG A 82 -18.65 -0.78 20.02
C ARG A 82 -19.57 -1.94 19.63
N LEU A 83 -19.21 -2.66 18.57
CA LEU A 83 -19.91 -3.87 18.17
C LEU A 83 -19.28 -5.09 18.86
N PRO A 84 -20.09 -6.09 19.24
CA PRO A 84 -19.55 -7.36 19.73
C PRO A 84 -18.81 -8.09 18.62
N ILE A 85 -17.79 -8.85 18.99
CA ILE A 85 -16.95 -9.62 18.06
C ILE A 85 -16.77 -11.05 18.53
N ASP A 86 -16.84 -11.99 17.61
CA ASP A 86 -16.50 -13.39 17.81
C ASP A 86 -15.13 -13.64 17.19
N ILE A 87 -14.20 -14.20 17.97
CA ILE A 87 -12.88 -14.60 17.48
C ILE A 87 -12.68 -16.05 17.87
N HIS A 88 -12.47 -16.93 16.89
CA HIS A 88 -12.31 -18.38 17.11
C HIS A 88 -13.43 -18.99 17.98
N GLY A 89 -14.67 -18.56 17.77
CA GLY A 89 -15.84 -19.02 18.53
C GLY A 89 -15.95 -18.45 19.95
N THR A 90 -15.05 -17.56 20.35
CA THR A 90 -15.14 -16.82 21.63
C THR A 90 -15.82 -15.48 21.40
N HIS A 91 -16.90 -15.24 22.12
CA HIS A 91 -17.65 -13.99 22.06
C HIS A 91 -17.05 -12.93 22.98
N PHE A 92 -16.82 -11.74 22.43
CA PHE A 92 -16.37 -10.56 23.16
C PHE A 92 -17.44 -9.49 23.07
N SER A 93 -17.91 -9.07 24.24
CA SER A 93 -18.96 -8.07 24.39
C SER A 93 -18.37 -6.67 24.61
N GLU A 94 -19.24 -5.70 24.88
CA GLU A 94 -18.83 -4.33 25.20
C GLU A 94 -17.98 -4.24 26.48
N LEU A 95 -18.18 -5.17 27.43
CA LEU A 95 -17.46 -5.19 28.70
C LEU A 95 -15.95 -5.42 28.50
N GLU A 96 -15.58 -6.32 27.59
CA GLU A 96 -14.19 -6.66 27.29
C GLU A 96 -13.50 -5.65 26.37
N ARG A 97 -14.26 -4.76 25.73
CA ARG A 97 -13.78 -3.82 24.69
C ARG A 97 -12.59 -2.99 25.15
N SER A 98 -12.67 -2.41 26.36
CA SER A 98 -11.60 -1.57 26.91
C SER A 98 -10.31 -2.36 27.11
N THR A 99 -10.43 -3.60 27.60
CA THR A 99 -9.31 -4.51 27.82
C THR A 99 -8.66 -4.92 26.50
N LEU A 100 -9.47 -5.27 25.49
CA LEU A 100 -8.98 -5.66 24.16
C LEU A 100 -8.24 -4.52 23.45
N ILE A 101 -8.78 -3.29 23.50
CA ILE A 101 -8.11 -2.12 22.93
C ILE A 101 -6.76 -1.88 23.61
N LYS A 102 -6.70 -1.95 24.95
CA LYS A 102 -5.45 -1.78 25.69
C LYS A 102 -4.42 -2.85 25.32
N ALA A 103 -4.82 -4.11 25.26
CA ALA A 103 -3.95 -5.21 24.84
C ALA A 103 -3.41 -4.98 23.42
N TYR A 104 -4.27 -4.57 22.49
CA TYR A 104 -3.89 -4.26 21.11
C TYR A 104 -2.88 -3.10 21.03
N LEU A 105 -3.08 -2.03 21.81
CA LEU A 105 -2.15 -0.89 21.85
C LEU A 105 -0.77 -1.30 22.38
N ILE A 106 -0.71 -2.14 23.42
CA ILE A 106 0.55 -2.66 23.97
C ILE A 106 1.29 -3.48 22.91
N GLU A 107 0.59 -4.40 22.24
CA GLU A 107 1.16 -5.23 21.16
C GLU A 107 1.66 -4.36 19.99
N TYR A 108 0.87 -3.35 19.59
CA TYR A 108 1.25 -2.42 18.54
C TYR A 108 2.54 -1.66 18.88
N GLU A 109 2.65 -1.11 20.10
CA GLU A 109 3.84 -0.37 20.54
C GLU A 109 5.09 -1.26 20.60
N PHE A 110 4.92 -2.50 21.08
CA PHE A 110 6.00 -3.49 21.10
C PHE A 110 6.51 -3.77 19.68
N LEU A 111 5.61 -4.08 18.75
CA LEU A 111 5.96 -4.34 17.35
C LEU A 111 6.53 -3.10 16.65
N ALA A 112 5.99 -1.92 16.91
CA ALA A 112 6.49 -0.66 16.36
C ALA A 112 7.92 -0.37 16.83
N THR A 113 8.22 -0.64 18.11
CA THR A 113 9.56 -0.49 18.67
C THR A 113 10.54 -1.46 18.02
N LYS A 114 10.16 -2.73 17.87
CA LYS A 114 10.97 -3.75 17.20
C LYS A 114 11.26 -3.38 15.74
N ARG A 115 10.26 -2.87 15.00
CA ARG A 115 10.43 -2.36 13.62
C ARG A 115 11.43 -1.20 13.57
N ARG A 116 11.31 -0.22 14.48
CA ARG A 116 12.24 0.92 14.55
C ARG A 116 13.68 0.48 14.82
N GLN A 117 13.89 -0.46 15.73
CA GLN A 117 15.22 -1.01 16.03
C GLN A 117 15.82 -1.72 14.81
N GLN A 118 15.05 -2.58 14.14
CA GLN A 118 15.51 -3.28 12.94
C GLN A 118 15.79 -2.31 11.78
N GLN A 119 14.95 -1.30 11.60
CA GLN A 119 15.16 -0.26 10.60
C GLN A 119 16.45 0.53 10.87
N SER A 120 16.69 0.90 12.14
CA SER A 120 17.93 1.57 12.55
C SER A 120 19.16 0.72 12.25
N ARG A 121 19.12 -0.58 12.61
CA ARG A 121 20.21 -1.52 12.29
C ARG A 121 20.46 -1.62 10.79
N GLY A 122 19.41 -1.78 9.98
CA GLY A 122 19.53 -1.83 8.53
C GLY A 122 20.08 -0.53 7.92
N GLN A 123 19.72 0.63 8.49
CA GLN A 123 20.29 1.92 8.09
C GLN A 123 21.77 2.03 8.41
N LEU A 124 22.21 1.57 9.59
CA LEU A 124 23.63 1.53 9.96
C LEU A 124 24.43 0.63 9.01
N GLU A 125 23.96 -0.61 8.79
CA GLU A 125 24.61 -1.53 7.87
C GLU A 125 24.65 -0.99 6.42
N ALA A 126 23.62 -0.26 5.98
CA ALA A 126 23.59 0.36 4.66
C ALA A 126 24.54 1.56 4.54
N ARG A 127 24.75 2.31 5.63
CA ARG A 127 25.74 3.38 5.71
C ARG A 127 27.17 2.81 5.67
N GLU A 128 27.45 1.78 6.46
CA GLU A 128 28.74 1.08 6.46
C GLU A 128 29.09 0.51 5.08
N ARG A 129 28.10 -0.07 4.40
CA ARG A 129 28.24 -0.57 3.02
C ARG A 129 28.28 0.53 1.94
N GLY A 130 28.17 1.81 2.32
CA GLY A 130 28.17 2.94 1.39
C GLY A 130 26.97 2.99 0.44
N VAL A 131 25.90 2.22 0.70
CA VAL A 131 24.71 2.15 -0.16
C VAL A 131 23.90 3.44 -0.09
N TYR A 132 23.85 4.07 1.09
CA TYR A 132 23.05 5.28 1.32
C TYR A 132 23.80 6.54 0.88
N THR A 133 23.54 6.99 -0.35
CA THR A 133 24.13 8.21 -0.94
C THR A 133 23.22 9.44 -0.84
N GLY A 134 22.09 9.31 -0.14
CA GLY A 134 21.07 10.35 -0.01
C GLY A 134 20.23 10.54 -1.28
N ARG A 135 19.59 11.71 -1.39
CA ARG A 135 18.77 12.04 -2.57
C ARG A 135 19.68 12.20 -3.79
N LYS A 136 19.39 11.43 -4.85
CA LYS A 136 20.09 11.56 -6.14
C LYS A 136 20.01 13.00 -6.64
N PRO A 137 21.15 13.65 -6.96
CA PRO A 137 21.13 15.01 -7.47
C PRO A 137 20.38 15.10 -8.80
N ILE A 138 19.76 16.25 -9.07
CA ILE A 138 19.13 16.53 -10.37
C ILE A 138 20.23 16.46 -11.45
N LYS A 139 20.03 15.63 -12.47
CA LYS A 139 21.00 15.50 -13.56
C LYS A 139 20.87 16.72 -14.47
N VAL A 140 21.93 17.51 -14.53
CA VAL A 140 22.11 18.59 -15.50
C VAL A 140 23.43 18.29 -16.22
N PRO A 141 23.46 18.25 -17.57
CA PRO A 141 24.69 17.99 -18.31
C PRO A 141 25.78 19.00 -17.94
N LEU A 142 27.00 18.53 -17.71
CA LEU A 142 28.15 19.38 -17.38
C LEU A 142 28.43 20.47 -18.45
N PRO A 143 28.33 20.18 -19.77
CA PRO A 143 28.53 21.21 -20.79
C PRO A 143 27.51 22.34 -20.68
N LEU A 144 26.24 22.01 -20.39
CA LEU A 144 25.18 22.99 -20.21
C LEU A 144 25.42 23.86 -18.97
N LEU A 145 25.91 23.27 -17.87
CA LEU A 145 26.26 24.03 -16.67
C LEU A 145 27.41 25.01 -16.92
N ASP A 146 28.44 24.57 -17.65
CA ASP A 146 29.59 25.44 -17.97
C ASP A 146 29.18 26.58 -18.92
N GLU A 147 28.38 26.29 -19.94
CA GLU A 147 27.84 27.30 -20.86
C GLU A 147 27.00 28.35 -20.13
N VAL A 148 26.06 27.91 -19.27
CA VAL A 148 25.22 28.81 -18.48
C VAL A 148 26.08 29.66 -17.54
N ARG A 149 27.13 29.08 -16.91
CA ARG A 149 28.07 29.82 -16.06
C ARG A 149 28.80 30.91 -16.85
N GLN A 150 29.36 30.57 -18.00
CA GLN A 150 30.09 31.53 -18.85
C GLN A 150 29.18 32.66 -19.34
N LYS A 151 27.96 32.34 -19.79
CA LYS A 151 26.99 33.35 -20.23
C LYS A 151 26.55 34.27 -19.09
N LEU A 152 26.33 33.72 -17.90
CA LEU A 152 25.96 34.49 -16.71
C LEU A 152 27.10 35.41 -16.26
N ASN A 153 28.34 34.91 -16.20
CA ASN A 153 29.52 35.70 -15.82
C ASN A 153 29.82 36.82 -16.83
N ALA A 154 29.57 36.57 -18.12
CA ALA A 154 29.70 37.57 -19.17
C ALA A 154 28.50 38.54 -19.25
N GLY A 155 27.51 38.42 -18.37
CA GLY A 155 26.31 39.26 -18.36
C GLY A 155 25.37 39.07 -19.55
N ARG A 156 25.50 37.98 -20.31
CA ARG A 156 24.71 37.69 -21.52
C ARG A 156 23.34 37.09 -21.22
N ILE A 157 23.17 36.54 -20.04
CA ILE A 157 21.88 36.05 -19.51
C ILE A 157 21.71 36.55 -18.08
N THR A 158 20.46 36.71 -17.67
CA THR A 158 20.07 37.01 -16.31
C THR A 158 20.05 35.76 -15.43
N LEU A 159 20.06 35.94 -14.12
CA LEU A 159 19.91 34.83 -13.18
C LEU A 159 18.60 34.07 -13.39
N ASN A 160 17.49 34.76 -13.66
CA ASN A 160 16.19 34.13 -13.88
C ASN A 160 16.18 33.23 -15.13
N GLU A 161 16.84 33.66 -16.20
CA GLU A 161 17.02 32.86 -17.41
C GLU A 161 17.90 31.62 -17.13
N ALA A 162 18.99 31.78 -16.38
CA ALA A 162 19.85 30.66 -15.98
C ALA A 162 19.09 29.60 -15.14
N LEU A 163 18.22 30.03 -14.23
CA LEU A 163 17.37 29.12 -13.44
C LEU A 163 16.35 28.39 -14.31
N THR A 164 15.79 29.07 -15.30
CA THR A 164 14.82 28.49 -16.24
C THR A 164 15.47 27.44 -17.13
N ILE A 165 16.66 27.74 -17.68
CA ILE A 165 17.43 26.83 -18.56
C ILE A 165 17.86 25.58 -17.80
N THR A 166 18.40 25.73 -16.59
CA THR A 166 18.93 24.61 -15.81
C THR A 166 17.87 23.86 -15.01
N LYS A 167 16.69 24.47 -14.83
CA LYS A 167 15.60 23.98 -13.96
C LYS A 167 16.09 23.71 -12.52
N LEU A 168 17.09 24.47 -12.08
CA LEU A 168 17.65 24.38 -10.73
C LEU A 168 17.17 25.56 -9.89
N SER A 169 17.10 25.35 -8.57
CA SER A 169 16.94 26.47 -7.64
C SER A 169 18.24 27.29 -7.55
N LYS A 170 18.13 28.56 -7.17
CA LYS A 170 19.28 29.48 -7.03
C LYS A 170 20.42 28.87 -6.21
N ALA A 171 20.12 28.34 -5.03
CA ALA A 171 21.11 27.70 -4.17
C ALA A 171 21.76 26.47 -4.82
N THR A 172 20.98 25.66 -5.53
CA THR A 172 21.48 24.45 -6.21
C THR A 172 22.39 24.83 -7.39
N LEU A 173 22.04 25.88 -8.14
CA LEU A 173 22.82 26.36 -9.28
C LEU A 173 24.21 26.84 -8.84
N TYR A 174 24.28 27.72 -7.85
CA TYR A 174 25.57 28.21 -7.35
C TYR A 174 26.43 27.10 -6.73
N ARG A 175 25.82 26.16 -5.99
CA ARG A 175 26.54 24.99 -5.47
C ARG A 175 27.15 24.18 -6.62
N ARG A 176 26.41 23.95 -7.71
CA ARG A 176 26.91 23.22 -8.89
C ARG A 176 28.02 23.97 -9.62
N PHE A 177 27.98 25.30 -9.69
CA PHE A 177 29.08 26.08 -10.25
C PHE A 177 30.35 25.94 -9.43
N LYS A 178 30.25 25.96 -8.09
CA LYS A 178 31.39 25.75 -7.20
C LYS A 178 32.00 24.35 -7.37
N GLU A 179 31.15 23.31 -7.38
CA GLU A 179 31.59 21.92 -7.62
C GLU A 179 32.30 21.77 -8.99
N LEU A 180 31.82 22.49 -10.02
CA LEU A 180 32.43 22.51 -11.35
C LEU A 180 33.82 23.18 -11.34
N GLU A 181 33.97 24.30 -10.63
CA GLU A 181 35.27 24.99 -10.47
C GLU A 181 36.29 24.13 -9.73
N GLU A 182 35.88 23.49 -8.62
CA GLU A 182 36.73 22.58 -7.86
C GLU A 182 37.18 21.39 -8.70
N SER A 183 36.26 20.82 -9.49
CA SER A 183 36.56 19.72 -10.42
C SER A 183 37.51 20.12 -11.56
N GLN A 184 37.45 21.37 -12.01
CA GLN A 184 38.35 21.92 -13.03
C GLN A 184 39.74 22.19 -12.46
N LYS A 185 39.85 22.69 -11.22
CA LYS A 185 41.13 22.95 -10.54
C LYS A 185 41.91 21.69 -10.17
N MET A 186 41.22 20.59 -9.83
CA MET A 186 41.88 19.31 -9.51
C MET A 186 42.41 18.54 -10.72
N LYS A 187 42.08 18.96 -11.95
CA LYS A 187 42.54 18.32 -13.20
C LYS A 187 43.75 19.03 -13.83
N VAL A 188 44.21 20.13 -13.23
CA VAL A 188 45.40 20.90 -13.61
C VAL A 188 46.50 20.59 -12.61
#